data_AF-A0A2A6PLG9-F1
#
_entry.id   AF-A0A2A6PLG9-F1
#
_cell.length_a   1.000
_cell.length_b   1.000
_cell.length_c   1.000
_cell.angle_alpha   90.00
_cell.angle_beta   90.00
_cell.angle_gamma   90.00
#
_symmetry.space_group_name_H-M   'P 1'
#
loop_
_entity.id
_entity.type
_entity.pdbx_description
1 polymer ?
#
loop_
_entity_poly.entity_id
_entity_poly.type
_entity_poly.pdbx_seq_one_letter_code
_entity_poly.pdbx_strand_id
1 'polypeptide(L)'
;MRVGRDETIRGVRLIKVRDLLRFVESGAVRPSIVMERLGCDEAEAVSMIEALLREGYIEKDVTAKQEPARLVVSDLGIQLCNAKFVRRISRAEAERLVAELLERVKQVNERDELTHRITSVRVFGSYLGDNSDLGDVDLAIQYTPRRSTHVEEAQQRAEQSGKSMSNFLQVITYGTSEIRQILKNKSPYLSLHEHSEPDRLGVGSRVLFAAP
;
A
#
# COMPACT_ATOMS: atom_id res chain seq x y z
N MET A 1 4.82 -4.27 -10.62
CA MET A 1 5.27 -5.65 -10.94
C MET A 1 4.08 -6.60 -11.04
N ARG A 2 4.04 -7.48 -12.05
CA ARG A 2 3.07 -8.60 -12.11
C ARG A 2 3.72 -9.79 -11.42
N VAL A 3 3.11 -10.29 -10.35
CA VAL A 3 3.66 -11.40 -9.56
C VAL A 3 2.64 -12.52 -9.49
N GLY A 4 2.98 -13.67 -10.05
CA GLY A 4 2.21 -14.90 -9.92
C GLY A 4 2.24 -15.43 -8.48
N ARG A 5 1.13 -16.01 -8.03
CA ARG A 5 1.02 -16.58 -6.67
C ARG A 5 1.95 -17.78 -6.44
N ASP A 6 2.31 -18.46 -7.52
CA ASP A 6 3.10 -19.69 -7.53
C ASP A 6 4.55 -19.47 -7.96
N GLU A 7 4.95 -18.22 -8.19
CA GLU A 7 6.36 -17.90 -8.44
C GLU A 7 7.20 -18.23 -7.22
N THR A 8 8.39 -18.79 -7.45
CA THR A 8 9.31 -19.20 -6.39
C THR A 8 10.74 -18.77 -6.68
N ILE A 9 11.49 -18.48 -5.65
CA ILE A 9 12.96 -18.37 -5.69
C ILE A 9 13.50 -19.49 -4.81
N ARG A 10 14.32 -20.38 -5.37
CA ARG A 10 14.88 -21.53 -4.63
C ARG A 10 13.81 -22.37 -3.91
N GLY A 11 12.64 -22.58 -4.56
CA GLY A 11 11.52 -23.32 -3.98
C GLY A 11 10.72 -22.56 -2.90
N VAL A 12 11.18 -21.37 -2.49
CA VAL A 12 10.44 -20.50 -1.57
C VAL A 12 9.48 -19.64 -2.37
N ARG A 13 8.18 -19.72 -2.04
CA ARG A 13 7.14 -18.88 -2.66
C ARG A 13 7.49 -17.40 -2.53
N LEU A 14 7.32 -16.66 -3.62
CA LEU A 14 7.69 -15.25 -3.72
C LEU A 14 6.96 -14.36 -2.70
N ILE A 15 5.80 -14.79 -2.19
CA ILE A 15 5.12 -14.11 -1.07
C ILE A 15 5.95 -14.14 0.23
N LYS A 16 6.62 -15.26 0.53
CA LYS A 16 7.51 -15.38 1.69
C LYS A 16 8.78 -14.57 1.48
N VAL A 17 9.30 -14.53 0.26
CA VAL A 17 10.42 -13.66 -0.11
C VAL A 17 10.05 -12.20 0.08
N ARG A 18 8.88 -11.77 -0.38
CA ARG A 18 8.37 -10.41 -0.12
C ARG A 18 8.33 -10.11 1.37
N ASP A 19 7.76 -11.01 2.17
CA ASP A 19 7.60 -10.79 3.61
C ASP A 19 8.97 -10.69 4.31
N LEU A 20 9.96 -11.46 3.86
CA LEU A 20 11.37 -11.30 4.26
C LEU A 20 11.90 -9.91 3.86
N LEU A 21 11.74 -9.48 2.61
CA LEU A 21 12.25 -8.20 2.12
C LEU A 21 11.63 -7.01 2.86
N ARG A 22 10.32 -7.04 3.14
CA ARG A 22 9.64 -6.01 3.94
C ARG A 22 10.21 -5.90 5.35
N PHE A 23 10.57 -7.04 5.95
CA PHE A 23 11.16 -7.05 7.28
C PHE A 23 12.54 -6.37 7.30
N VAL A 24 13.29 -6.46 6.20
CA VAL A 24 14.64 -5.91 6.08
C VAL A 24 14.71 -4.64 5.20
N GLU A 25 13.58 -4.04 4.85
CA GLU A 25 13.50 -2.93 3.89
C GLU A 25 14.34 -1.72 4.32
N SER A 26 14.32 -1.38 5.62
CA SER A 26 15.17 -0.34 6.22
C SER A 26 16.51 -0.89 6.78
N GLY A 27 16.71 -2.20 6.65
CA GLY A 27 17.74 -2.99 7.32
C GLY A 27 18.80 -3.56 6.37
N ALA A 28 19.68 -4.39 6.91
CA ALA A 28 20.67 -5.13 6.13
C ALA A 28 20.16 -6.55 5.92
N VAL A 29 20.33 -7.09 4.72
CA VAL A 29 20.04 -8.50 4.45
C VAL A 29 21.21 -9.34 4.98
N ARG A 30 20.94 -10.22 5.95
CA ARG A 30 21.94 -11.07 6.60
C ARG A 30 21.48 -12.53 6.63
N PRO A 31 22.40 -13.52 6.52
CA PRO A 31 22.05 -14.93 6.58
C PRO A 31 21.21 -15.30 7.81
N SER A 32 21.55 -14.76 8.98
CA SER A 32 20.80 -15.03 10.23
C SER A 32 19.33 -14.64 10.16
N ILE A 33 19.00 -13.51 9.52
CA ILE A 33 17.61 -13.07 9.33
C ILE A 33 16.88 -14.00 8.35
N VAL A 34 17.57 -14.42 7.29
CA VAL A 34 17.00 -15.35 6.30
C VAL A 34 16.70 -16.69 6.96
N MET A 35 17.62 -17.23 7.76
CA MET A 35 17.42 -18.47 8.53
C MET A 35 16.22 -18.36 9.46
N GLU A 36 16.14 -17.29 10.26
CA GLU A 36 15.03 -17.08 11.20
C GLU A 36 13.68 -17.00 10.48
N ARG A 37 13.60 -16.22 9.38
CA ARG A 37 12.35 -15.92 8.70
C ARG A 37 11.87 -17.03 7.77
N LEU A 38 12.78 -17.76 7.15
CA LEU A 38 12.45 -18.85 6.24
C LEU A 38 12.48 -20.22 6.92
N GLY A 39 13.04 -20.33 8.13
CA GLY A 39 13.19 -21.58 8.86
C GLY A 39 14.13 -22.55 8.13
N CYS A 40 15.23 -22.02 7.60
CA CYS A 40 16.21 -22.75 6.78
C CYS A 40 17.59 -22.77 7.45
N ASP A 41 18.48 -23.65 6.98
CA ASP A 41 19.86 -23.70 7.48
C ASP A 41 20.74 -22.59 6.87
N GLU A 42 22.00 -22.52 7.31
CA GLU A 42 22.95 -21.50 6.86
C GLU A 42 23.29 -21.63 5.37
N ALA A 43 23.45 -22.85 4.85
CA ALA A 43 23.77 -23.08 3.45
C ALA A 43 22.60 -22.66 2.54
N GLU A 44 21.38 -22.98 2.96
CA GLU A 44 20.14 -22.54 2.31
C GLU A 44 19.99 -21.02 2.35
N ALA A 45 20.32 -20.38 3.48
CA ALA A 45 20.25 -18.93 3.64
C ALA A 45 21.25 -18.19 2.75
N VAL A 46 22.50 -18.64 2.72
CA VAL A 46 23.53 -18.11 1.81
C VAL A 46 23.08 -18.27 0.37
N SER A 47 22.59 -19.45 0.00
CA SER A 47 22.15 -19.71 -1.36
C SER A 47 20.90 -18.91 -1.76
N MET A 48 20.02 -18.61 -0.81
CA MET A 48 18.91 -17.68 -1.01
C MET A 48 19.41 -16.26 -1.27
N ILE A 49 20.36 -15.75 -0.48
CA ILE A 49 20.93 -14.41 -0.67
C ILE A 49 21.58 -14.27 -2.05
N GLU A 50 22.34 -15.27 -2.48
CA GLU A 50 22.92 -15.29 -3.84
C GLU A 50 21.84 -15.27 -4.94
N ALA A 51 20.74 -16.00 -4.74
CA ALA A 51 19.62 -15.97 -5.67
C ALA A 51 18.95 -14.59 -5.70
N LEU A 52 18.70 -13.97 -4.54
CA LEU A 52 18.12 -12.63 -4.47
C LEU A 52 19.01 -11.56 -5.13
N LEU A 53 20.34 -11.68 -4.97
CA LEU A 53 21.31 -10.83 -5.66
C LEU A 53 21.25 -11.03 -7.17
N ARG A 54 21.25 -12.28 -7.63
CA ARG A 54 21.22 -12.64 -9.06
C ARG A 54 19.95 -12.16 -9.75
N GLU A 55 18.82 -12.33 -9.08
CA GLU A 55 17.50 -11.87 -9.56
C GLU A 55 17.28 -10.37 -9.34
N GLY A 56 18.23 -9.67 -8.70
CA GLY A 56 18.22 -8.22 -8.53
C GLY A 56 17.25 -7.68 -7.49
N TYR A 57 16.71 -8.51 -6.58
CA TYR A 57 15.83 -8.06 -5.48
C TYR A 57 16.59 -7.40 -4.32
N ILE A 58 17.89 -7.67 -4.22
CA ILE A 58 18.79 -7.06 -3.25
C ILE A 58 20.07 -6.66 -3.98
N GLU A 59 20.80 -5.69 -3.44
CA GLU A 59 22.02 -5.17 -4.02
C GLU A 59 23.03 -4.80 -2.93
N LYS A 60 24.28 -4.54 -3.34
CA LYS A 60 25.32 -4.04 -2.44
C LYS A 60 25.11 -2.55 -2.23
N ASP A 61 25.09 -2.13 -0.97
CA ASP A 61 25.09 -0.73 -0.58
C ASP A 61 26.47 -0.13 -0.90
N VAL A 62 26.55 0.56 -2.05
CA VAL A 62 27.76 1.24 -2.52
C VAL A 62 28.04 2.56 -1.79
N THR A 63 27.11 3.02 -0.94
CA THR A 63 27.27 4.27 -0.19
C THR A 63 28.01 4.05 1.14
N ALA A 64 27.96 2.84 1.68
CA ALA A 64 28.67 2.45 2.88
C ALA A 64 30.10 1.99 2.55
N LYS A 65 31.12 2.69 3.08
CA LYS A 65 32.55 2.29 2.99
C LYS A 65 32.92 1.12 3.91
N GLN A 66 32.02 0.14 4.09
CA GLN A 66 32.26 -1.02 4.94
C GLN A 66 32.58 -2.23 4.09
N GLU A 67 33.58 -3.02 4.51
CA GLU A 67 33.92 -4.31 3.93
C GLU A 67 33.65 -5.43 4.94
N PRO A 68 32.85 -6.46 4.60
CA PRO A 68 32.15 -6.62 3.33
C PRO A 68 30.99 -5.62 3.17
N ALA A 69 30.72 -5.21 1.92
CA ALA A 69 29.62 -4.31 1.59
C ALA A 69 28.28 -4.85 2.14
N ARG A 70 27.51 -3.95 2.77
CA ARG A 70 26.17 -4.27 3.29
C ARG A 70 25.25 -4.63 2.12
N LEU A 71 24.39 -5.64 2.30
CA LEU A 71 23.32 -5.95 1.35
C LEU A 71 22.03 -5.23 1.75
N VAL A 72 21.39 -4.57 0.81
CA VAL A 72 20.15 -3.80 0.99
C VAL A 72 19.12 -4.19 -0.06
N VAL A 73 17.85 -3.88 0.20
CA VAL A 73 16.77 -4.12 -0.76
C VAL A 73 16.91 -3.15 -1.93
N SER A 74 16.87 -3.66 -3.17
CA SER A 74 16.96 -2.84 -4.38
C SER A 74 15.61 -2.20 -4.76
N ASP A 75 15.57 -1.37 -5.79
CA ASP A 75 14.32 -0.84 -6.34
C ASP A 75 13.34 -1.95 -6.77
N LEU A 76 13.84 -3.04 -7.38
CA LEU A 76 13.02 -4.20 -7.73
C LEU A 76 12.51 -4.92 -6.48
N GLY A 77 13.34 -5.01 -5.45
CA GLY A 77 12.94 -5.50 -4.13
C GLY A 77 11.83 -4.67 -3.50
N ILE A 78 11.92 -3.34 -3.57
CA ILE A 78 10.88 -2.40 -3.10
C ILE A 78 9.59 -2.58 -3.91
N GLN A 79 9.69 -2.78 -5.22
CA GLN A 79 8.51 -3.10 -6.04
C GLN A 79 7.85 -4.41 -5.60
N LEU A 80 8.64 -5.44 -5.27
CA LEU A 80 8.12 -6.69 -4.73
C LEU A 80 7.49 -6.48 -3.35
N CYS A 81 8.13 -5.72 -2.45
CA CYS A 81 7.58 -5.30 -1.16
C CYS A 81 6.19 -4.67 -1.33
N ASN A 82 5.98 -3.85 -2.36
CA ASN A 82 4.70 -3.22 -2.62
C ASN A 82 3.69 -4.11 -3.38
N ALA A 83 4.12 -5.26 -3.90
CA ALA A 83 3.26 -6.16 -4.65
C ALA A 83 2.16 -6.79 -3.77
N LYS A 84 0.94 -6.79 -4.32
CA LYS A 84 -0.21 -7.48 -3.74
C LYS A 84 -0.31 -8.88 -4.34
N PHE A 85 -0.22 -9.90 -3.48
CA PHE A 85 -0.43 -11.31 -3.84
C PHE A 85 -1.92 -11.67 -3.85
N VAL A 86 -2.72 -10.84 -4.49
CA VAL A 86 -4.17 -11.03 -4.65
C VAL A 86 -4.46 -11.51 -6.06
N ARG A 87 -5.53 -12.29 -6.23
CA ARG A 87 -5.92 -12.73 -7.57
C ARG A 87 -6.30 -11.52 -8.40
N ARG A 88 -5.93 -11.51 -9.67
CA ARG A 88 -6.40 -10.46 -10.57
C ARG A 88 -7.93 -10.57 -10.69
N ILE A 89 -8.58 -9.42 -10.72
CA ILE A 89 -10.03 -9.29 -10.86
C ILE A 89 -10.36 -8.97 -12.31
N SER A 90 -11.56 -9.35 -12.75
CA SER A 90 -12.04 -8.93 -14.07
C SER A 90 -12.27 -7.42 -14.11
N ARG A 91 -12.25 -6.83 -15.31
CA ARG A 91 -12.66 -5.43 -15.49
C ARG A 91 -14.04 -5.13 -14.91
N ALA A 92 -15.03 -5.99 -15.16
CA ALA A 92 -16.38 -5.84 -14.63
C ALA A 92 -16.40 -5.83 -13.09
N GLU A 93 -15.58 -6.65 -12.44
CA GLU A 93 -15.45 -6.64 -10.98
C GLU A 93 -14.78 -5.35 -10.47
N ALA A 94 -13.76 -4.84 -11.16
CA ALA A 94 -13.12 -3.57 -10.83
C ALA A 94 -14.09 -2.39 -10.96
N GLU A 95 -14.87 -2.34 -12.04
CA GLU A 95 -15.90 -1.33 -12.27
C GLU A 95 -16.98 -1.35 -11.18
N ARG A 96 -17.44 -2.54 -10.78
CA ARG A 96 -18.37 -2.71 -9.66
C ARG A 96 -17.78 -2.16 -8.36
N LEU A 97 -16.53 -2.49 -8.04
CA LEU A 97 -15.86 -2.01 -6.83
C LEU A 97 -15.71 -0.48 -6.82
N VAL A 98 -15.45 0.13 -7.97
CA VAL A 98 -15.40 1.59 -8.13
C VAL A 98 -16.79 2.20 -7.90
N ALA A 99 -17.84 1.64 -8.52
CA ALA A 99 -19.21 2.13 -8.33
C ALA A 99 -19.64 2.06 -6.85
N GLU A 100 -19.36 0.95 -6.17
CA GLU A 100 -19.62 0.79 -4.73
C GLU A 100 -18.79 1.76 -3.87
N LEU A 101 -17.55 2.07 -4.28
CA LEU A 101 -16.76 3.12 -3.61
C LEU A 101 -17.41 4.49 -3.78
N LEU A 102 -17.83 4.85 -4.99
CA LEU A 102 -18.48 6.14 -5.24
C LEU A 102 -19.80 6.28 -4.48
N GLU A 103 -20.52 5.19 -4.26
CA GLU A 103 -21.72 5.22 -3.41
C GLU A 103 -21.36 5.49 -1.94
N ARG A 104 -20.32 4.86 -1.41
CA ARG A 104 -19.80 5.17 -0.06
C ARG A 104 -19.27 6.60 0.04
N VAL A 105 -18.71 7.17 -1.03
CA VAL A 105 -18.28 8.58 -1.06
C VAL A 105 -19.47 9.50 -0.79
N LYS A 106 -20.62 9.25 -1.42
CA LYS A 106 -21.86 10.01 -1.17
C LYS A 106 -22.33 9.84 0.27
N GLN A 107 -22.41 8.60 0.75
CA GLN A 107 -22.82 8.31 2.13
C GLN A 107 -21.91 8.98 3.17
N VAL A 108 -20.59 8.97 2.96
CA VAL A 108 -19.64 9.70 3.81
C VAL A 108 -19.92 11.20 3.78
N ASN A 109 -20.22 11.76 2.61
CA ASN A 109 -20.48 13.19 2.47
C ASN A 109 -21.78 13.64 3.16
N GLU A 110 -22.77 12.75 3.30
CA GLU A 110 -24.03 13.00 4.03
C GLU A 110 -23.91 12.87 5.56
N ARG A 111 -22.87 12.18 6.04
CA ARG A 111 -22.62 11.95 7.47
C ARG A 111 -21.93 13.15 8.13
N ASP A 112 -22.72 14.08 8.68
CA ASP A 112 -22.21 15.30 9.34
C ASP A 112 -21.41 15.01 10.61
N GLU A 113 -21.58 13.82 11.22
CA GLU A 113 -20.79 13.41 12.37
C GLU A 113 -19.33 13.09 12.02
N LEU A 114 -18.98 12.95 10.73
CA LEU A 114 -17.61 12.75 10.27
C LEU A 114 -16.90 14.10 10.13
N THR A 115 -15.67 14.22 10.61
CA THR A 115 -14.96 15.51 10.67
C THR A 115 -14.50 16.03 9.32
N HIS A 116 -14.43 15.15 8.32
CA HIS A 116 -14.02 15.49 6.96
C HIS A 116 -15.10 15.07 5.97
N ARG A 117 -15.04 15.67 4.78
CA ARG A 117 -15.78 15.29 3.59
C ARG A 117 -14.83 15.07 2.42
N ILE A 118 -15.30 14.34 1.43
CA ILE A 118 -14.56 14.06 0.20
C ILE A 118 -14.98 15.07 -0.85
N THR A 119 -14.02 15.79 -1.40
CA THR A 119 -14.27 16.80 -2.45
C THR A 119 -13.92 16.30 -3.85
N SER A 120 -13.03 15.32 -3.95
CA SER A 120 -12.66 14.75 -5.24
C SER A 120 -12.15 13.31 -5.12
N VAL A 121 -12.48 12.50 -6.12
CA VAL A 121 -11.91 11.17 -6.34
C VAL A 121 -11.37 11.12 -7.76
N ARG A 122 -10.08 10.81 -7.90
CA ARG A 122 -9.43 10.54 -9.19
C ARG A 122 -9.05 9.08 -9.26
N VAL A 123 -9.14 8.48 -10.44
CA VAL A 123 -8.58 7.16 -10.72
C VAL A 123 -7.34 7.30 -11.61
N PHE A 124 -6.35 6.46 -11.40
CA PHE A 124 -5.13 6.42 -12.19
C PHE A 124 -4.60 4.98 -12.32
N GLY A 125 -3.43 4.84 -12.93
CA GLY A 125 -2.76 3.54 -13.06
C GLY A 125 -3.49 2.60 -14.03
N SER A 126 -3.36 1.30 -13.76
CA SER A 126 -3.76 0.24 -14.72
C SER A 126 -5.24 0.22 -15.09
N TYR A 127 -6.10 0.86 -14.27
CA TYR A 127 -7.54 0.98 -14.52
C TYR A 127 -7.89 1.88 -15.71
N LEU A 128 -7.02 2.85 -16.05
CA LEU A 128 -7.24 3.77 -17.17
C LEU A 128 -7.02 3.12 -18.55
N GLY A 129 -6.27 2.02 -18.63
CA GLY A 129 -6.09 1.27 -19.87
C GLY A 129 -7.16 0.21 -20.10
N ASP A 130 -7.05 -0.54 -21.19
CA ASP A 130 -8.06 -1.54 -21.64
C ASP A 130 -7.79 -2.98 -21.17
N ASN A 131 -6.95 -3.16 -20.15
CA ASN A 131 -6.63 -4.49 -19.64
C ASN A 131 -7.90 -5.26 -19.23
N SER A 132 -8.04 -6.51 -19.67
CA SER A 132 -9.19 -7.37 -19.36
C SER A 132 -9.24 -7.80 -17.90
N ASP A 133 -8.08 -7.81 -17.22
CA ASP A 133 -7.94 -8.09 -15.80
C ASP A 133 -7.09 -7.02 -15.11
N LEU A 134 -7.26 -6.87 -13.79
CA LEU A 134 -6.58 -5.85 -12.98
C LEU A 134 -6.07 -6.44 -11.67
N GLY A 135 -4.95 -5.93 -11.18
CA GLY A 135 -4.44 -6.29 -9.85
C GLY A 135 -5.23 -5.59 -8.75
N ASP A 136 -5.57 -4.33 -8.98
CA ASP A 136 -6.30 -3.44 -8.10
C ASP A 136 -6.69 -2.16 -8.87
N VAL A 137 -7.37 -1.24 -8.18
CA VAL A 137 -7.75 0.08 -8.67
C VAL A 137 -7.12 1.15 -7.78
N ASP A 138 -6.35 2.03 -8.40
CA ASP A 138 -5.67 3.14 -7.74
C ASP A 138 -6.55 4.40 -7.77
N LEU A 139 -6.94 4.87 -6.58
CA LEU A 139 -7.84 6.00 -6.38
C LEU A 139 -7.19 7.06 -5.49
N ALA A 140 -7.00 8.26 -6.03
CA ALA A 140 -6.48 9.41 -5.31
C ALA A 140 -7.64 10.24 -4.73
N ILE A 141 -7.70 10.37 -3.41
CA ILE A 141 -8.84 10.96 -2.69
C ILE A 141 -8.46 12.30 -2.08
N GLN A 142 -9.28 13.31 -2.32
CA GLN A 142 -9.18 14.61 -1.66
C GLN A 142 -10.15 14.69 -0.48
N TYR A 143 -9.61 15.03 0.69
CA TYR A 143 -10.38 15.25 1.91
C TYR A 143 -10.29 16.73 2.29
N THR A 144 -11.38 17.29 2.80
CA THR A 144 -11.40 18.62 3.40
C THR A 144 -12.09 18.57 4.75
N PRO A 145 -11.59 19.29 5.77
CA PRO A 145 -12.31 19.48 7.02
C PRO A 145 -13.71 20.06 6.77
N ARG A 146 -14.70 19.61 7.53
CA ARG A 146 -16.04 20.22 7.53
C ARG A 146 -16.09 21.50 8.36
N ARG A 147 -15.33 21.52 9.46
CA ARG A 147 -15.33 22.56 10.50
C ARG A 147 -13.89 22.87 10.90
N SER A 148 -13.64 24.06 11.45
CA SER A 148 -12.32 24.41 12.01
C SER A 148 -11.94 23.50 13.18
N THR A 149 -12.92 23.06 13.96
CA THR A 149 -12.82 22.15 15.12
C THR A 149 -12.60 20.67 14.77
N HIS A 150 -12.25 20.35 13.53
CA HIS A 150 -12.11 18.98 13.05
C HIS A 150 -11.09 18.13 13.83
N VAL A 151 -10.06 18.74 14.42
CA VAL A 151 -9.05 18.03 15.20
C VAL A 151 -9.63 17.59 16.55
N GLU A 152 -10.28 18.51 17.26
CA GLU A 152 -10.94 18.23 18.53
C GLU A 152 -12.08 17.21 18.36
N GLU A 153 -12.89 17.37 17.32
CA GLU A 153 -13.95 16.41 16.99
C GLU A 153 -13.38 15.02 16.64
N ALA A 154 -12.25 14.96 15.93
CA ALA A 154 -11.62 13.69 15.57
C ALA A 154 -11.08 12.97 16.81
N GLN A 155 -10.54 13.71 17.77
CA GLN A 155 -10.11 13.16 19.05
C GLN A 155 -11.30 12.57 19.83
N GLN A 156 -12.40 13.32 19.97
CA GLN A 156 -13.60 12.82 20.66
C GLN A 156 -14.16 11.55 20.01
N ARG A 157 -14.18 11.48 18.67
CA ARG A 157 -14.62 10.29 17.94
C ARG A 157 -13.69 9.09 18.12
N ALA A 158 -12.38 9.32 18.18
CA ALA A 158 -11.41 8.26 18.46
C ALA A 158 -11.66 7.63 19.83
N GLU A 159 -11.88 8.47 20.86
CA GLU A 159 -12.23 8.06 22.22
C GLU A 159 -13.54 7.27 22.25
N GLN A 160 -14.61 7.79 21.61
CA GLN A 160 -15.90 7.10 21.50
C GLN A 160 -15.81 5.75 20.77
N SER A 161 -14.88 5.62 19.82
CA SER A 161 -14.64 4.38 19.07
C SER A 161 -13.78 3.37 19.85
N GLY A 162 -13.43 3.65 21.10
CA GLY A 162 -12.58 2.80 21.94
C GLY A 162 -11.13 2.70 21.45
N LYS A 163 -10.69 3.60 20.56
CA LYS A 163 -9.33 3.60 20.03
C LYS A 163 -8.45 4.52 20.89
N SER A 164 -7.50 3.93 21.62
CA SER A 164 -6.45 4.71 22.28
C SER A 164 -5.47 5.24 21.24
N MET A 165 -5.42 6.57 21.08
CA MET A 165 -4.47 7.21 20.17
C MET A 165 -3.14 7.39 20.91
N SER A 166 -2.14 6.63 20.49
CA SER A 166 -0.82 6.56 21.13
C SER A 166 0.06 7.79 20.86
N ASN A 167 -0.26 8.62 19.86
CA ASN A 167 0.50 9.81 19.51
C ASN A 167 -0.32 10.90 18.80
N PHE A 168 0.20 12.13 18.81
CA PHE A 168 -0.42 13.32 18.24
C PHE A 168 -0.73 13.21 16.73
N LEU A 169 0.13 12.52 15.97
CA LEU A 169 -0.08 12.33 14.53
C LEU A 169 -1.31 11.46 14.25
N GLN A 170 -1.56 10.43 15.07
CA GLN A 170 -2.76 9.61 14.97
C GLN A 170 -4.03 10.43 15.25
N VAL A 171 -3.98 11.38 16.19
CA VAL A 171 -5.11 12.26 16.50
C VAL A 171 -5.46 13.15 15.31
N ILE A 172 -4.47 13.86 14.76
CA ILE A 172 -4.70 14.79 13.62
C ILE A 172 -5.19 14.02 12.39
N THR A 173 -4.66 12.83 12.14
CA THR A 173 -5.00 12.05 10.94
C THR A 173 -6.20 11.12 11.13
N TYR A 174 -6.82 11.08 12.31
CA TYR A 174 -7.90 10.14 12.59
C TYR A 174 -9.11 10.37 11.69
N GLY A 175 -9.52 11.63 11.50
CA GLY A 175 -10.70 11.96 10.71
C GLY A 175 -10.64 11.41 9.28
N THR A 176 -9.49 11.60 8.61
CA THR A 176 -9.28 11.05 7.25
C THR A 176 -9.07 9.54 7.26
N SER A 177 -8.44 8.99 8.31
CA SER A 177 -8.24 7.55 8.48
C SER A 177 -9.56 6.79 8.66
N GLU A 178 -10.51 7.36 9.41
CA GLU A 178 -11.85 6.81 9.61
C GLU A 178 -12.59 6.71 8.27
N ILE A 179 -12.60 7.80 7.49
CA ILE A 179 -13.20 7.80 6.15
C ILE A 179 -12.51 6.79 5.25
N ARG A 180 -11.18 6.73 5.25
CA ARG A 180 -10.40 5.78 4.45
C ARG A 180 -10.80 4.32 4.76
N GLN A 181 -11.08 4.00 6.02
CA GLN A 181 -11.56 2.67 6.43
C GLN A 181 -12.95 2.37 5.86
N ILE A 182 -13.88 3.33 5.93
CA ILE A 182 -15.23 3.23 5.36
C ILE A 182 -15.16 3.00 3.84
N LEU A 183 -14.41 3.85 3.13
CA LEU A 183 -14.27 3.76 1.67
C LEU A 183 -13.65 2.43 1.23
N LYS A 184 -12.63 1.95 1.95
CA LYS A 184 -11.95 0.71 1.60
C LYS A 184 -12.82 -0.52 1.84
N ASN A 185 -13.67 -0.52 2.88
CA ASN A 185 -14.50 -1.66 3.31
C ASN A 185 -13.76 -3.00 3.26
N LYS A 186 -12.51 -3.00 3.74
CA LYS A 186 -11.61 -4.18 3.74
C LYS A 186 -11.28 -4.75 2.34
N SER A 187 -11.66 -4.08 1.25
CA SER A 187 -11.32 -4.52 -0.11
C SER A 187 -9.80 -4.44 -0.31
N PRO A 188 -9.14 -5.54 -0.69
CA PRO A 188 -7.72 -5.53 -1.01
C PRO A 188 -7.44 -4.94 -2.40
N TYR A 189 -8.47 -4.85 -3.24
CA TYR A 189 -8.42 -4.37 -4.63
C TYR A 189 -8.61 -2.86 -4.77
N LEU A 190 -8.89 -2.15 -3.67
CA LEU A 190 -8.98 -0.69 -3.66
C LEU A 190 -7.72 -0.12 -2.99
N SER A 191 -6.89 0.56 -3.78
CA SER A 191 -5.74 1.33 -3.33
C SER A 191 -6.14 2.78 -3.21
N LEU A 192 -6.16 3.30 -1.98
CA LEU A 192 -6.50 4.69 -1.70
C LEU A 192 -5.22 5.47 -1.47
N HIS A 193 -5.05 6.55 -2.23
CA HIS A 193 -3.84 7.35 -2.36
C HIS A 193 -4.12 8.81 -1.98
N GLU A 194 -3.05 9.57 -1.72
CA GLU A 194 -3.18 11.02 -1.55
C GLU A 194 -3.65 11.65 -2.85
N HIS A 195 -4.44 12.72 -2.76
CA HIS A 195 -5.00 13.34 -3.95
C HIS A 195 -3.91 13.71 -4.96
N SER A 196 -2.81 14.33 -4.54
CA SER A 196 -1.72 14.85 -5.38
C SER A 196 -0.78 13.77 -5.94
N GLU A 197 -0.95 12.51 -5.55
CA GLU A 197 -0.02 11.44 -5.92
C GLU A 197 0.13 11.23 -7.44
N PRO A 198 -0.94 11.25 -8.27
CA PRO A 198 -0.80 11.12 -9.71
C PRO A 198 0.05 12.24 -10.33
N ASP A 199 -0.11 13.47 -9.83
CA ASP A 199 0.62 14.64 -10.31
C ASP A 199 2.10 14.54 -9.95
N ARG A 200 2.41 14.12 -8.71
CA ARG A 200 3.77 13.86 -8.23
C ARG A 200 4.47 12.78 -9.04
N LEU A 201 3.73 11.76 -9.47
CA LEU A 201 4.26 10.65 -10.29
C LEU A 201 4.32 10.97 -11.79
N GLY A 202 3.75 12.11 -12.23
CA GLY A 202 3.66 12.46 -13.65
C GLY A 202 2.80 11.51 -14.47
N VAL A 203 1.80 10.87 -13.85
CA VAL A 203 0.91 9.89 -14.51
C VAL A 203 -0.46 10.48 -14.81
N GLY A 204 -1.08 10.00 -15.90
CA GLY A 204 -2.45 10.36 -16.23
C GLY A 204 -3.44 9.96 -15.14
N SER A 205 -4.43 10.81 -14.88
CA SER A 205 -5.53 10.54 -13.96
C SER A 205 -6.86 11.02 -14.55
N ARG A 206 -7.97 10.42 -14.11
CA ARG A 206 -9.33 10.81 -14.49
C ARG A 206 -10.17 11.08 -13.24
N VAL A 207 -10.85 12.22 -13.20
CA VAL A 207 -11.80 12.54 -12.13
C VAL A 207 -13.03 11.64 -12.26
N LEU A 208 -13.37 10.93 -11.18
CA LEU A 208 -14.58 10.10 -11.07
C LEU A 208 -15.67 10.76 -10.21
N PHE A 209 -15.26 11.64 -9.30
CA PHE A 209 -16.16 12.40 -8.44
C PHE A 209 -15.56 13.77 -8.18
N ALA A 210 -16.40 14.80 -8.21
CA ALA A 210 -16.14 16.13 -7.71
C ALA A 210 -17.37 16.57 -6.94
N ALA A 211 -17.19 17.01 -5.70
CA ALA A 211 -18.27 17.61 -4.94
C ALA A 211 -18.68 18.95 -5.61
N PRO A 212 -19.97 19.30 -5.58
CA PRO A 212 -20.44 20.60 -6.05
C PRO A 212 -19.87 21.76 -5.23
#